data_AF-A0AAE0A3I2-F1
#
_entry.id   AF-A0AAE0A3I2-F1
#
_cell.length_a   1.000
_cell.length_b   1.000
_cell.length_c   1.000
_cell.angle_alpha   90.00
_cell.angle_beta   90.00
_cell.angle_gamma   90.00
#
_symmetry.space_group_name_H-M   'P 1'
#
loop_
_entity.id
_entity.type
_entity.pdbx_description
1 polymer ?
#
loop_
_entity_poly.entity_id
_entity_poly.type
_entity_poly.pdbx_seq_one_letter_code
_entity_poly.pdbx_strand_id
1 'polypeptide(L)'
;MTDIPGGYSMFDFRNFLRQSYNLKIKNVKFNKREKKPVLILLSRQNSRRFLNENEMVDSMEELGFEVVVIRPSRMLNLDKFAEVVNRCSVMVGAHGAGLTNEMFLPDGAVVVQVVPLALDWPASNYYWCTGK
;
A
#
# COMPACT_ATOMS: atom_id res chain seq x y z
N MET A 1 -14.04 23.08 17.20
CA MET A 1 -14.77 22.21 16.25
C MET A 1 -13.86 22.03 15.06
N THR A 2 -13.56 20.80 14.65
CA THR A 2 -12.71 20.55 13.47
C THR A 2 -13.51 20.89 12.21
N ASP A 3 -12.97 21.76 11.35
CA ASP A 3 -13.56 22.28 10.11
C ASP A 3 -13.68 21.22 8.98
N ILE A 4 -14.16 20.02 9.30
CA ILE A 4 -14.36 18.94 8.32
C ILE A 4 -15.83 18.98 7.86
N PRO A 5 -16.12 19.29 6.58
CA PRO A 5 -17.49 19.29 6.08
C PRO A 5 -18.15 17.91 6.28
N GLY A 6 -19.25 17.87 7.02
CA GLY A 6 -19.98 16.63 7.34
C GLY A 6 -19.45 15.83 8.53
N GLY A 7 -18.31 16.23 9.13
CA GLY A 7 -17.79 15.62 10.37
C GLY A 7 -17.15 14.23 10.22
N TYR A 8 -17.08 13.68 9.01
CA TYR A 8 -16.45 12.38 8.75
C TYR A 8 -14.97 12.51 8.42
N SER A 9 -14.14 11.74 9.11
CA SER A 9 -12.69 11.66 8.91
C SER A 9 -12.29 10.49 8.01
N MET A 10 -11.02 10.47 7.59
CA MET A 10 -10.44 9.29 6.91
C MET A 10 -10.46 8.04 7.79
N PHE A 11 -10.43 8.20 9.11
CA PHE A 11 -10.62 7.08 10.04
C PHE A 11 -12.02 6.48 9.92
N ASP A 12 -13.06 7.33 9.81
CA ASP A 12 -14.44 6.87 9.64
C ASP A 12 -14.63 6.15 8.31
N PHE A 13 -14.08 6.71 7.23
CA PHE A 13 -14.10 6.07 5.91
C PHE A 13 -13.40 4.70 5.91
N ARG A 14 -12.21 4.63 6.53
CA ARG A 14 -11.46 3.37 6.68
C ARG A 14 -12.20 2.34 7.53
N ASN A 15 -12.88 2.78 8.59
CA ASN A 15 -13.72 1.91 9.42
C ASN A 15 -14.93 1.38 8.63
N PHE A 16 -15.58 2.23 7.83
CA PHE A 16 -16.64 1.83 6.91
C PHE A 16 -16.16 0.74 5.95
N LEU A 17 -15.04 0.94 5.25
CA LEU A 17 -14.48 -0.06 4.34
C LEU A 17 -14.18 -1.38 5.04
N ARG A 18 -13.58 -1.34 6.24
CA ARG A 18 -13.30 -2.56 7.02
C ARG A 18 -14.56 -3.36 7.35
N GLN A 19 -15.67 -2.68 7.63
CA GLN A 19 -16.96 -3.33 7.87
C GLN A 19 -17.55 -3.90 6.57
N SER A 20 -17.57 -3.11 5.50
CA SER A 20 -18.13 -3.52 4.20
C SER A 20 -17.44 -4.76 3.62
N TYR A 21 -16.11 -4.84 3.73
CA TYR A 21 -15.31 -5.96 3.26
C TYR A 21 -15.05 -7.03 4.33
N ASN A 22 -15.68 -6.91 5.51
CA ASN A 22 -15.55 -7.85 6.63
C ASN A 22 -14.08 -8.16 7.03
N LEU A 23 -13.22 -7.13 6.97
CA LEU A 23 -11.79 -7.24 7.20
C LEU A 23 -11.48 -7.53 8.68
N LYS A 24 -10.82 -8.66 8.92
CA LYS A 24 -10.64 -9.21 10.27
C LYS A 24 -9.40 -8.68 10.98
N ILE A 25 -8.36 -8.32 10.24
CA ILE A 25 -7.08 -7.90 10.82
C ILE A 25 -7.13 -6.40 11.06
N LYS A 26 -7.16 -6.04 12.35
CA LYS A 26 -7.28 -4.64 12.78
C LYS A 26 -5.95 -3.93 12.87
N ASN A 27 -4.94 -4.59 13.43
CA ASN A 27 -3.61 -4.06 13.67
C ASN A 27 -2.57 -5.04 13.14
N VAL A 28 -1.43 -4.53 12.67
CA VAL A 28 -0.27 -5.36 12.36
C VAL A 28 0.20 -6.05 13.64
N LYS A 29 0.36 -7.37 13.58
CA LYS A 29 0.93 -8.17 14.67
C LYS A 29 2.34 -8.59 14.30
N PHE A 30 3.35 -8.01 14.94
CA PHE A 30 4.74 -8.44 14.79
C PHE A 30 5.07 -9.56 15.78
N ASN A 31 4.52 -10.76 15.55
CA ASN A 31 4.94 -11.93 16.30
C ASN A 31 6.22 -12.49 15.67
N LYS A 32 7.39 -11.99 16.11
CA LYS A 32 8.74 -12.42 15.64
C LYS A 32 8.97 -13.95 15.66
N ARG A 33 8.15 -14.71 16.37
CA ARG A 33 8.32 -16.15 16.61
C ARG A 33 7.44 -17.07 15.75
N GLU A 34 6.47 -16.54 15.00
CA GLU A 34 5.42 -17.40 14.41
C GLU A 34 5.28 -17.30 12.88
N LYS A 35 5.43 -16.12 12.25
CA LYS A 35 5.30 -15.96 10.79
C LYS A 35 6.11 -14.78 10.25
N LYS A 36 6.60 -14.91 9.00
CA LYS A 36 7.21 -13.80 8.25
C LYS A 36 6.17 -12.68 8.02
N PRO A 37 6.53 -11.40 8.18
CA PRO A 37 5.67 -10.29 7.82
C PRO A 37 5.41 -10.28 6.31
N VAL A 38 4.17 -10.05 5.90
CA VAL A 38 3.79 -9.99 4.47
C VAL A 38 4.01 -8.58 3.93
N LEU A 39 4.68 -8.49 2.79
CA LEU A 39 4.91 -7.27 2.02
C LEU A 39 4.24 -7.41 0.64
N ILE A 40 3.42 -6.43 0.24
CA ILE A 40 2.89 -6.37 -1.13
C ILE A 40 3.74 -5.43 -1.97
N LEU A 41 4.10 -5.87 -3.18
CA LEU A 41 4.68 -5.04 -4.24
C LEU A 41 3.64 -4.82 -5.34
N LEU A 42 3.22 -3.56 -5.54
CA LEU A 42 2.29 -3.18 -6.59
C LEU A 42 3.02 -3.07 -7.94
N SER A 43 2.93 -4.12 -8.74
CA SER A 43 3.55 -4.23 -10.07
C SER A 43 2.70 -3.54 -11.14
N ARG A 44 3.24 -2.49 -11.75
CA ARG A 44 2.59 -1.76 -12.86
C ARG A 44 3.12 -2.27 -14.19
N GLN A 45 2.23 -2.36 -15.19
CA GLN A 45 2.57 -2.91 -16.51
C GLN A 45 2.79 -1.84 -17.60
N ASN A 46 2.25 -0.63 -17.41
CA ASN A 46 2.24 0.41 -18.45
C ASN A 46 3.25 1.53 -18.12
N SER A 47 2.87 2.50 -17.29
CA SER A 47 3.72 3.65 -16.90
C SER A 47 4.24 3.53 -15.46
N ARG A 48 5.38 4.20 -15.19
CA ARG A 48 6.03 4.26 -13.86
C ARG A 48 6.23 2.85 -13.28
N ARG A 49 6.86 1.99 -14.09
CA ARG A 49 7.15 0.60 -13.76
C ARG A 49 8.47 0.51 -13.00
N PHE A 50 8.58 -0.47 -12.12
CA PHE A 50 9.87 -0.91 -11.62
C PHE A 50 10.55 -1.75 -12.71
N LEU A 51 11.76 -1.35 -13.12
CA LEU A 51 12.53 -2.09 -14.12
C LEU A 51 13.29 -3.26 -13.48
N ASN A 52 13.65 -3.12 -12.21
CA ASN A 52 14.39 -4.07 -11.38
C ASN A 52 13.45 -4.79 -10.38
N GLU A 53 12.25 -5.17 -10.82
CA GLU A 53 11.22 -5.76 -9.94
C GLU A 53 11.71 -7.05 -9.28
N ASN A 54 12.46 -7.89 -10.02
CA ASN A 54 12.97 -9.15 -9.51
C ASN A 54 14.01 -8.91 -8.41
N GLU A 55 14.98 -8.02 -8.64
CA GLU A 55 16.01 -7.67 -7.67
C GLU A 55 15.42 -7.04 -6.40
N MET A 56 14.34 -6.28 -6.55
CA MET A 56 13.58 -5.76 -5.41
C MET A 56 12.91 -6.88 -4.60
N VAL A 57 12.28 -7.84 -5.27
CA VAL A 57 11.65 -8.99 -4.61
C VAL A 57 12.71 -9.79 -3.85
N ASP A 58 13.82 -10.13 -4.49
CA ASP A 58 14.93 -10.87 -3.86
C ASP A 58 15.42 -10.14 -2.59
N SER A 59 15.68 -8.84 -2.70
CA SER A 59 16.12 -8.02 -1.56
C SER A 59 15.10 -7.99 -0.41
N MET A 60 13.80 -7.93 -0.73
CA MET A 60 12.73 -7.93 0.28
C MET A 60 12.58 -9.31 0.95
N GLU A 61 12.76 -10.39 0.21
CA GLU A 61 12.74 -11.74 0.76
C GLU A 61 13.95 -12.02 1.66
N GLU A 62 15.14 -11.53 1.29
CA GLU A 62 16.37 -11.57 2.11
C GLU A 62 16.22 -10.81 3.43
N LEU A 63 15.48 -9.68 3.42
CA LEU A 63 15.11 -8.94 4.64
C LEU A 63 14.10 -9.69 5.52
N GLY A 64 13.60 -10.84 5.07
CA GLY A 64 12.75 -11.73 5.85
C GLY A 64 11.24 -11.54 5.62
N PHE A 65 10.83 -10.79 4.59
CA PHE A 65 9.43 -10.66 4.22
C PHE A 65 8.92 -11.86 3.42
N GLU A 66 7.62 -12.11 3.50
CA GLU A 66 6.88 -12.87 2.48
C GLU A 66 6.37 -11.87 1.44
N VAL A 67 6.90 -11.92 0.22
CA VAL A 67 6.61 -10.92 -0.81
C VAL A 67 5.47 -11.38 -1.72
N VAL A 68 4.45 -10.53 -1.87
CA VAL A 68 3.31 -10.77 -2.77
C VAL A 68 3.29 -9.69 -3.86
N VAL A 69 3.61 -10.09 -5.08
CA VAL A 69 3.53 -9.19 -6.23
C VAL A 69 2.09 -9.11 -6.75
N ILE A 70 1.50 -7.91 -6.71
CA ILE A 70 0.14 -7.65 -7.19
C ILE A 70 0.20 -6.92 -8.53
N ARG A 71 -0.38 -7.55 -9.56
CA ARG A 71 -0.61 -6.96 -10.88
C ARG A 71 -2.02 -6.36 -10.98
N PRO A 72 -2.29 -5.43 -11.92
CA PRO A 72 -3.60 -4.77 -12.04
C PRO A 72 -4.74 -5.77 -12.26
N SER A 73 -4.49 -6.87 -12.96
CA SER A 73 -5.48 -7.94 -13.17
C SER A 73 -5.95 -8.60 -11.87
N ARG A 74 -5.11 -8.66 -10.83
CA ARG A 74 -5.48 -9.18 -9.51
C ARG A 74 -6.30 -8.18 -8.67
N MET A 75 -6.38 -6.91 -9.08
CA MET A 75 -7.20 -5.89 -8.41
C MET A 75 -8.66 -5.88 -8.90
N LEU A 76 -9.00 -6.67 -9.93
CA LEU A 76 -10.35 -6.71 -10.51
C LEU A 76 -11.40 -7.30 -9.56
N ASN A 77 -10.99 -8.19 -8.65
CA ASN A 77 -11.86 -8.69 -7.58
C ASN A 77 -11.52 -7.97 -6.28
N LEU A 78 -12.30 -6.94 -5.98
CA LEU A 78 -12.01 -6.03 -4.88
C LEU A 78 -12.11 -6.71 -3.50
N ASP A 79 -13.03 -7.66 -3.31
CA ASP A 79 -13.17 -8.40 -2.04
C ASP A 79 -11.92 -9.21 -1.72
N LYS A 80 -11.47 -10.03 -2.69
CA LYS A 80 -10.25 -10.84 -2.54
C LYS A 80 -9.02 -9.97 -2.38
N PHE A 81 -8.96 -8.87 -3.14
CA PHE A 81 -7.84 -7.96 -3.08
C PHE A 81 -7.77 -7.24 -1.72
N ALA A 82 -8.90 -6.77 -1.18
CA ALA A 82 -8.98 -6.17 0.14
C ALA A 82 -8.56 -7.15 1.24
N GLU A 83 -8.93 -8.42 1.14
CA GLU A 83 -8.48 -9.47 2.08
C GLU A 83 -6.96 -9.67 2.03
N VAL A 84 -6.39 -9.73 0.82
CA VAL A 84 -4.93 -9.86 0.62
C VAL A 84 -4.21 -8.65 1.23
N VAL A 85 -4.65 -7.44 0.94
CA VAL A 85 -4.05 -6.21 1.51
C VAL A 85 -4.22 -6.15 3.03
N ASN A 86 -5.35 -6.58 3.58
CA ASN A 86 -5.58 -6.55 5.04
C ASN A 86 -4.65 -7.49 5.83
N ARG A 87 -3.97 -8.42 5.16
CA ARG A 87 -2.97 -9.31 5.75
C ARG A 87 -1.55 -8.74 5.70
N CYS A 88 -1.35 -7.60 5.07
CA CYS A 88 -0.02 -7.05 4.81
C CYS A 88 0.42 -6.07 5.86
N SER A 89 1.71 -6.12 6.17
CA SER A 89 2.39 -5.21 7.09
C SER A 89 3.09 -4.07 6.36
N VAL A 90 3.46 -4.30 5.10
CA VAL A 90 4.11 -3.32 4.24
C VAL A 90 3.47 -3.35 2.85
N MET A 91 3.26 -2.19 2.26
CA MET A 91 2.87 -2.04 0.85
C MET A 91 3.89 -1.14 0.15
N VAL A 92 4.44 -1.61 -0.97
CA VAL A 92 5.40 -0.88 -1.80
C VAL A 92 4.78 -0.64 -3.17
N GLY A 93 4.88 0.59 -3.66
CA GLY A 93 4.36 0.92 -4.99
C GLY A 93 4.88 2.24 -5.53
N ALA A 94 4.86 2.37 -6.85
CA ALA A 94 5.13 3.64 -7.50
C ALA A 94 3.99 4.63 -7.23
N HIS A 95 4.31 5.92 -7.03
CA HIS A 95 3.35 6.98 -6.77
C HIS A 95 2.19 6.98 -7.80
N GLY A 96 0.96 7.09 -7.30
CA GLY A 96 -0.25 7.26 -8.10
C GLY A 96 -1.50 6.70 -7.42
N ALA A 97 -2.63 6.75 -8.11
CA ALA A 97 -3.94 6.34 -7.60
C ALA A 97 -3.99 4.87 -7.12
N GLY A 98 -3.10 3.99 -7.59
CA GLY A 98 -3.04 2.59 -7.13
C GLY A 98 -2.71 2.43 -5.64
N LEU A 99 -2.22 3.47 -4.97
CA LEU A 99 -1.92 3.46 -3.54
C LEU A 99 -3.14 3.78 -2.65
N THR A 100 -4.28 4.19 -3.22
CA THR A 100 -5.54 4.31 -2.43
C THR A 100 -5.95 2.99 -1.78
N ASN A 101 -5.42 1.87 -2.28
CA ASN A 101 -5.59 0.55 -1.71
C ASN A 101 -5.00 0.41 -0.29
N GLU A 102 -4.17 1.36 0.16
CA GLU A 102 -3.70 1.43 1.54
C GLU A 102 -4.85 1.47 2.56
N MET A 103 -6.04 1.92 2.16
CA MET A 103 -7.21 1.96 3.01
C MET A 103 -7.63 0.58 3.54
N PHE A 104 -7.23 -0.51 2.88
CA PHE A 104 -7.51 -1.88 3.33
C PHE A 104 -6.43 -2.47 4.25
N LEU A 105 -5.26 -1.82 4.39
CA LEU A 105 -4.20 -2.30 5.27
C LEU A 105 -4.69 -2.37 6.72
N PRO A 106 -4.07 -3.15 7.62
CA PRO A 106 -4.32 -3.04 9.05
C PRO A 106 -3.62 -1.80 9.65
N ASP A 107 -4.04 -1.37 10.83
CA ASP A 107 -3.44 -0.24 11.55
C ASP A 107 -1.98 -0.58 11.93
N GLY A 108 -1.07 0.39 11.80
CA GLY A 108 0.36 0.18 12.01
C GLY A 108 1.11 -0.43 10.82
N ALA A 109 0.44 -0.65 9.69
CA ALA A 109 1.12 -1.01 8.43
C ALA A 109 1.86 0.20 7.83
N VAL A 110 2.88 -0.09 7.02
CA VAL A 110 3.73 0.91 6.39
C VAL A 110 3.50 0.93 4.88
N VAL A 111 3.40 2.13 4.30
CA VAL A 111 3.37 2.32 2.85
C VAL A 111 4.68 2.96 2.40
N VAL A 112 5.37 2.32 1.46
CA VAL A 112 6.57 2.86 0.81
C VAL A 112 6.21 3.28 -0.60
N GLN A 113 6.21 4.58 -0.83
CA GLN A 113 5.90 5.17 -2.11
C GLN A 113 7.18 5.57 -2.85
N VAL A 114 7.38 5.02 -4.04
CA VAL A 114 8.50 5.41 -4.91
C VAL A 114 8.04 6.45 -5.92
N VAL A 115 8.63 7.64 -5.89
CA VAL A 115 8.38 8.72 -6.85
C VAL A 115 9.44 8.66 -7.95
N PRO A 116 9.06 8.48 -9.25
CA PRO A 116 10.02 8.37 -10.34
C PRO A 116 10.84 9.64 -10.57
N LEU A 117 12.16 9.48 -10.75
CA LEU A 117 13.12 10.54 -11.10
C LEU A 117 13.03 10.89 -12.60
N ALA A 118 12.00 11.65 -12.96
CA ALA A 118 11.87 12.41 -14.22
C ALA A 118 10.68 13.39 -14.15
N LEU A 119 10.18 13.60 -12.93
CA LEU A 119 8.91 14.24 -12.64
C LEU A 119 9.11 15.35 -11.61
N ASP A 120 10.28 16.01 -11.60
CA ASP A 120 10.65 16.98 -10.57
C ASP A 120 9.62 18.13 -10.46
N TRP A 121 9.08 18.57 -11.60
CA TRP A 121 8.01 19.56 -11.67
C TRP A 121 6.68 19.05 -11.07
N PRO A 122 6.07 17.93 -11.52
CA PRO A 122 4.88 17.40 -10.87
C PRO A 122 5.13 16.84 -9.45
N ALA A 123 6.35 16.46 -9.09
CA ALA A 123 6.72 16.02 -7.75
C ALA A 123 6.76 17.15 -6.73
N SER A 124 7.27 18.31 -7.14
CA SER A 124 7.22 19.53 -6.33
C SER A 124 5.79 20.07 -6.20
N ASN A 125 4.97 19.95 -7.26
CA ASN A 125 3.64 20.58 -7.31
C ASN A 125 2.48 19.69 -6.83
N TYR A 126 2.57 18.37 -6.97
CA TYR A 126 1.47 17.45 -6.65
C TYR A 126 1.85 16.37 -5.64
N TYR A 127 3.15 16.10 -5.42
CA TYR A 127 3.60 14.93 -4.65
C TYR A 127 4.35 15.30 -3.36
N TRP A 128 4.33 16.58 -2.95
CA TRP A 128 4.97 17.10 -1.72
C TRP A 128 6.47 16.71 -1.58
N CYS A 129 7.13 16.39 -2.68
CA CYS A 129 8.57 16.16 -2.72
C CYS A 129 9.21 17.46 -3.18
N THR A 130 9.34 18.44 -2.27
CA THR A 130 10.16 19.62 -2.52
C THR A 130 11.63 19.21 -2.44
N GLY A 131 12.25 19.01 -3.60
CA GLY A 131 13.68 19.21 -3.73
C GLY A 131 14.00 20.65 -3.31
N LYS A 132 15.07 20.81 -2.53
CA LYS A 132 15.56 22.12 -2.09
C LYS A 132 15.71 23.11 -3.23
#